data_AF-A0A523DTC9-F1
#
_entry.id   AF-A0A523DTC9-F1
#
_cell.length_a   1.000
_cell.length_b   1.000
_cell.length_c   1.000
_cell.angle_alpha   90.00
_cell.angle_beta   90.00
_cell.angle_gamma   90.00
#
_symmetry.space_group_name_H-M   'P 1'
#
loop_
_entity.id
_entity.type
_entity.pdbx_description
1 polymer ?
#
loop_
_entity_poly.entity_id
_entity_poly.type
_entity_poly.pdbx_seq_one_letter_code
_entity_poly.pdbx_strand_id
1 'polypeptide(L)'
;MPPKIKSAEFKALLRLEKFAVGRRDRVVEEFWRHVELVVSSLNGVSVTGSLEETKRRWVYYIDTEGFDIWGTSHKRSCRERTTIKDGKPEPMRRVSVKYRDDDIEVADDALVLPNPKAVRRHNAEDAKEKLEEDVVLKHGEADPLRRIFSKSGQAEFPDGSTFETVGHLAEVFHELKKLKPSIQDKKLAIVNDFVAHEVKYEGAEIKLDGKCKADVALTFWHRGRKVTEPFAKGELVVAEFSFDYKLKKCSAAHTAEIGHELLTKLGSDDWMLGGGDTKTQIAYKSAGS
;
A
#
# COMPACT_ATOMS: atom_id res chain seq x y z
N MET A 1 -24.75 -7.88 -9.29
CA MET A 1 -24.13 -8.95 -8.47
C MET A 1 -23.52 -8.27 -7.26
N PRO A 2 -23.54 -8.85 -6.05
CA PRO A 2 -22.95 -8.20 -4.88
C PRO A 2 -21.43 -8.03 -5.07
N PRO A 3 -20.83 -6.94 -4.55
CA PRO A 3 -19.40 -6.72 -4.59
C PRO A 3 -18.61 -7.91 -4.04
N LYS A 4 -17.52 -8.29 -4.73
CA LYS A 4 -16.72 -9.46 -4.36
C LYS A 4 -15.32 -9.06 -3.92
N ILE A 5 -15.19 -8.69 -2.65
CA ILE A 5 -13.91 -8.44 -1.99
C ILE A 5 -13.01 -9.68 -2.16
N LYS A 6 -11.77 -9.47 -2.61
CA LYS A 6 -10.81 -10.56 -2.83
C LYS A 6 -9.94 -10.83 -1.61
N SER A 7 -9.63 -9.80 -0.85
CA SER A 7 -8.81 -9.83 0.35
C SER A 7 -9.13 -8.67 1.27
N ALA A 8 -8.84 -8.84 2.56
CA ALA A 8 -8.76 -7.76 3.51
C ALA A 8 -7.32 -7.62 3.99
N GLU A 9 -6.84 -6.38 4.14
CA GLU A 9 -5.51 -6.06 4.64
C GLU A 9 -5.64 -5.13 5.85
N PHE A 10 -5.08 -5.57 6.97
CA PHE A 10 -5.04 -4.85 8.23
C PHE A 10 -3.72 -4.12 8.33
N LYS A 11 -3.76 -2.83 8.69
CA LYS A 11 -2.59 -1.95 8.64
C LYS A 11 -2.50 -1.06 9.86
N ALA A 12 -1.27 -0.88 10.35
CA ALA A 12 -0.94 0.17 11.29
C ALA A 12 0.40 0.79 10.94
N LEU A 13 0.47 2.11 11.07
CA LEU A 13 1.75 2.82 11.09
C LEU A 13 2.45 2.57 12.43
N LEU A 14 3.77 2.50 12.38
CA LEU A 14 4.63 2.29 13.53
C LEU A 14 5.38 3.58 13.87
N ARG A 15 5.77 3.70 15.13
CA ARG A 15 6.60 4.80 15.63
C ARG A 15 7.99 4.75 15.02
N LEU A 16 8.34 5.77 14.24
CA LEU A 16 9.59 5.82 13.47
C LEU A 16 10.83 5.79 14.38
N GLU A 17 10.73 6.38 15.57
CA GLU A 17 11.80 6.44 16.58
C GLU A 17 12.24 5.05 17.07
N LYS A 18 11.36 4.04 17.00
CA LYS A 18 11.70 2.64 17.34
C LYS A 18 12.64 2.01 16.31
N PHE A 19 12.63 2.51 15.07
CA PHE A 19 13.35 1.94 13.91
C PHE A 19 14.54 2.80 13.46
N ALA A 20 15.02 3.70 14.32
CA ALA A 20 16.15 4.58 14.00
C ALA A 20 17.47 3.82 13.73
N VAL A 21 18.36 4.49 12.99
CA VAL A 21 19.45 3.93 12.16
C VAL A 21 20.39 2.93 12.85
N GLY A 22 20.77 1.88 12.11
CA GLY A 22 21.93 1.02 12.39
C GLY A 22 21.65 -0.38 12.93
N ARG A 23 20.39 -0.68 13.32
CA ARG A 23 20.00 -1.99 13.88
C ARG A 23 18.67 -2.51 13.31
N ARG A 24 18.34 -2.19 12.05
CA ARG A 24 17.02 -2.48 11.47
C ARG A 24 16.62 -3.94 11.63
N ASP A 25 17.47 -4.88 11.24
CA ASP A 25 17.12 -6.31 11.29
C ASP A 25 16.83 -6.78 12.72
N ARG A 26 17.60 -6.30 13.70
CA ARG A 26 17.35 -6.57 15.12
C ARG A 26 16.02 -5.98 15.59
N VAL A 27 15.69 -4.74 15.21
CA VAL A 27 14.42 -4.11 15.58
C VAL A 27 13.25 -4.81 14.89
N VAL A 28 13.41 -5.27 13.64
CA VAL A 28 12.42 -6.09 12.93
C VAL A 28 12.14 -7.38 13.69
N GLU A 29 13.19 -8.07 14.16
CA GLU A 29 13.06 -9.28 14.99
C GLU A 29 12.40 -8.99 16.34
N GLU A 30 12.78 -7.91 17.03
CA GLU A 30 12.18 -7.48 18.30
C GLU A 30 10.69 -7.14 18.13
N PHE A 31 10.33 -6.40 17.08
CA PHE A 31 8.94 -6.10 16.75
C PHE A 31 8.17 -7.38 16.39
N TRP A 32 8.76 -8.28 15.61
CA TRP A 32 8.10 -9.54 15.25
C TRP A 32 7.81 -10.39 16.48
N ARG A 33 8.79 -10.58 17.39
CA ARG A 33 8.57 -11.27 18.67
C ARG A 33 7.44 -10.65 19.49
N HIS A 34 7.32 -9.33 19.47
CA HIS A 34 6.20 -8.65 20.12
C HIS A 34 4.86 -9.04 19.47
N VAL A 35 4.76 -9.07 18.14
CA VAL A 35 3.57 -9.57 17.43
C VAL A 35 3.27 -11.02 17.81
N GLU A 36 4.29 -11.90 17.90
CA GLU A 36 4.12 -13.29 18.33
C GLU A 36 3.51 -13.39 19.74
N LEU A 37 3.97 -12.57 20.68
CA LEU A 37 3.43 -12.50 22.04
C LEU A 37 1.95 -12.07 22.03
N VAL A 38 1.60 -11.03 21.27
CA VAL A 38 0.21 -10.57 21.17
C VAL A 38 -0.67 -11.65 20.55
N VAL A 39 -0.21 -12.29 19.47
CA VAL A 39 -0.91 -13.41 18.83
C VAL A 39 -1.10 -14.59 19.78
N SER A 40 -0.12 -14.92 20.62
CA SER A 40 -0.24 -16.01 21.59
C SER A 40 -1.33 -15.78 22.66
N SER A 41 -1.75 -14.53 22.85
CA SER A 41 -2.87 -14.19 23.73
C SER A 41 -4.25 -14.42 23.09
N LEU A 42 -4.29 -14.71 21.79
CA LEU A 42 -5.52 -14.95 21.04
C LEU A 42 -5.79 -16.45 20.93
N ASN A 43 -7.03 -16.85 21.21
CA ASN A 43 -7.40 -18.27 21.16
C ASN A 43 -7.43 -18.77 19.71
N GLY A 44 -6.70 -19.87 19.44
CA GLY A 44 -6.70 -20.53 18.13
C GLY A 44 -5.86 -19.84 17.05
N VAL A 45 -5.11 -18.78 17.40
CA VAL A 45 -4.24 -18.05 16.48
C VAL A 45 -2.79 -18.42 16.74
N SER A 46 -1.98 -18.51 15.68
CA SER A 46 -0.54 -18.77 15.80
C SER A 46 0.24 -18.06 14.70
N VAL A 47 1.55 -17.97 14.87
CA VAL A 47 2.46 -17.42 13.88
C VAL A 47 3.37 -18.51 13.31
N THR A 48 3.84 -18.33 12.09
CA THR A 48 4.88 -19.19 11.47
C THR A 48 5.80 -18.37 10.59
N GLY A 49 7.06 -18.80 10.44
CA GLY A 49 8.05 -18.12 9.60
C GLY A 49 8.79 -17.01 10.32
N SER A 50 9.64 -16.30 9.57
CA SER A 50 10.38 -15.11 10.01
C SER A 50 10.19 -13.98 9.00
N LEU A 51 10.45 -12.75 9.43
CA LEU A 51 10.48 -11.60 8.55
C LEU A 51 11.89 -11.41 7.97
N GLU A 52 12.01 -11.59 6.66
CA GLU A 52 13.26 -11.40 5.92
C GLU A 52 13.11 -10.26 4.92
N GLU A 53 14.18 -9.53 4.62
CA GLU A 53 14.16 -8.52 3.58
C GLU A 53 13.95 -9.18 2.21
N THR A 54 12.77 -8.97 1.59
CA THR A 54 12.43 -9.62 0.32
C THR A 54 12.45 -8.69 -0.87
N LYS A 55 12.23 -7.37 -0.66
CA LYS A 55 12.07 -6.41 -1.76
C LYS A 55 12.63 -5.03 -1.43
N ARG A 56 13.27 -4.44 -2.44
CA ARG A 56 13.61 -3.02 -2.49
C ARG A 56 12.91 -2.37 -3.68
N ARG A 57 12.32 -1.18 -3.51
CA ARG A 57 11.64 -0.47 -4.61
C ARG A 57 11.74 1.04 -4.53
N TRP A 58 11.92 1.71 -5.67
CA TRP A 58 11.52 3.11 -5.76
C TRP A 58 10.00 3.18 -5.86
N VAL A 59 9.40 4.06 -5.07
CA VAL A 59 7.94 4.25 -5.02
C VAL A 59 7.65 5.75 -5.02
N TYR A 60 6.79 6.21 -5.91
CA TYR A 60 6.34 7.60 -5.92
C TYR A 60 4.94 7.69 -6.48
N TYR A 61 4.27 8.80 -6.15
CA TYR A 61 2.97 9.13 -6.68
C TYR A 61 3.14 10.16 -7.79
N ILE A 62 2.27 10.08 -8.79
CA ILE A 62 2.17 11.07 -9.84
C ILE A 62 0.80 11.73 -9.79
N ASP A 63 0.79 13.04 -9.89
CA ASP A 63 -0.42 13.87 -9.92
C ASP A 63 -0.08 15.20 -10.62
N THR A 64 -1.07 16.06 -10.79
CA THR A 64 -0.83 17.45 -11.19
C THR A 64 -0.24 18.26 -10.03
N GLU A 65 0.29 19.45 -10.32
CA GLU A 65 0.77 20.38 -9.29
C GLU A 65 -0.31 20.74 -8.25
N GLY A 66 -1.58 20.77 -8.67
CA GLY A 66 -2.74 21.02 -7.80
C GLY A 66 -3.36 19.77 -7.18
N PHE A 67 -2.72 18.60 -7.33
CA PHE A 67 -3.21 17.30 -6.88
C PHE A 67 -4.63 16.97 -7.37
N ASP A 68 -4.92 17.20 -8.65
CA ASP A 68 -6.26 17.07 -9.21
C ASP A 68 -6.75 15.60 -9.30
N ILE A 69 -5.85 14.62 -9.37
CA ILE A 69 -6.22 13.18 -9.32
C ILE A 69 -6.64 12.82 -7.91
N TRP A 70 -5.83 13.16 -6.90
CA TRP A 70 -6.16 12.96 -5.49
C TRP A 70 -7.41 13.74 -5.11
N GLY A 71 -7.41 15.03 -5.46
CA GLY A 71 -8.49 15.98 -5.28
C GLY A 71 -8.92 16.14 -3.82
N THR A 72 -9.95 16.95 -3.60
CA THR A 72 -10.56 17.14 -2.27
C THR A 72 -11.25 15.88 -1.73
N SER A 73 -11.60 14.95 -2.62
CA SER A 73 -12.27 13.69 -2.26
C SER A 73 -11.30 12.62 -1.77
N HIS A 74 -9.98 12.75 -2.04
CA HIS A 74 -8.95 11.77 -1.67
C HIS A 74 -9.21 10.34 -2.17
N LYS A 75 -10.06 10.19 -3.20
CA LYS A 75 -10.53 8.88 -3.66
C LYS A 75 -9.59 8.22 -4.65
N ARG A 76 -8.85 8.98 -5.46
CA ARG A 76 -8.02 8.42 -6.53
C ARG A 76 -6.54 8.67 -6.30
N SER A 77 -5.68 7.68 -6.57
CA SER A 77 -4.24 7.89 -6.53
C SER A 77 -3.56 7.14 -7.66
N CYS A 78 -2.60 7.76 -8.33
CA CYS A 78 -1.69 7.07 -9.23
C CYS A 78 -0.31 6.89 -8.57
N ARG A 79 0.23 5.68 -8.65
CA ARG A 79 1.51 5.32 -8.04
C ARG A 79 2.35 4.51 -9.00
N GLU A 80 3.62 4.86 -9.09
CA GLU A 80 4.63 4.11 -9.82
C GLU A 80 5.57 3.40 -8.84
N ARG A 81 6.01 2.20 -9.22
CA ARG A 81 6.94 1.38 -8.46
C ARG A 81 7.93 0.68 -9.37
N THR A 82 9.22 0.76 -9.02
CA THR A 82 10.29 0.05 -9.72
C THR A 82 11.03 -0.82 -8.73
N THR A 83 11.08 -2.13 -8.97
CA THR A 83 11.83 -3.06 -8.13
C THR A 83 13.32 -2.88 -8.36
N ILE A 84 14.10 -2.87 -7.29
CA ILE A 84 15.57 -2.83 -7.33
C ILE A 84 16.11 -4.21 -6.99
N LYS A 85 16.91 -4.78 -7.88
CA LYS A 85 17.57 -6.08 -7.73
C LYS A 85 19.05 -5.90 -7.95
N ASP A 86 19.88 -6.43 -7.05
CA ASP A 86 21.34 -6.31 -7.10
C ASP A 86 21.83 -4.86 -7.30
N GLY A 87 21.12 -3.91 -6.67
CA GLY A 87 21.41 -2.48 -6.73
C GLY A 87 20.98 -1.77 -8.02
N LYS A 88 20.28 -2.45 -8.94
CA LYS A 88 19.83 -1.89 -10.23
C LYS A 88 18.32 -1.94 -10.37
N PRO A 89 17.68 -0.96 -11.03
CA PRO A 89 16.27 -1.04 -11.36
C PRO A 89 16.01 -2.17 -12.35
N GLU A 90 14.96 -2.93 -12.09
CA GLU A 90 14.37 -3.82 -13.08
C GLU A 90 13.87 -3.01 -14.30
N PRO A 91 13.91 -3.58 -15.51
CA PRO A 91 13.60 -2.87 -16.75
C PRO A 91 12.11 -2.50 -16.90
N MET A 92 11.25 -3.08 -16.05
CA MET A 92 9.82 -2.83 -16.04
C MET A 92 9.42 -2.11 -14.75
N ARG A 93 8.72 -1.00 -14.89
CA ARG A 93 8.09 -0.26 -13.79
C ARG A 93 6.60 -0.54 -13.76
N ARG A 94 6.05 -0.66 -12.56
CA ARG A 94 4.62 -0.91 -12.34
C ARG A 94 3.89 0.38 -12.02
N VAL A 95 2.85 0.68 -12.79
CA VAL A 95 1.96 1.82 -12.57
C VAL A 95 0.63 1.28 -12.08
N SER A 96 0.08 1.91 -11.04
CA SER A 96 -1.20 1.52 -10.46
C SER A 96 -2.09 2.72 -10.22
N VAL A 97 -3.35 2.62 -10.60
CA VAL A 97 -4.40 3.55 -10.22
C VAL A 97 -5.30 2.85 -9.21
N LYS A 98 -5.53 3.51 -8.07
CA LYS A 98 -6.49 3.08 -7.06
C LYS A 98 -7.63 4.09 -6.98
N TYR A 99 -8.86 3.59 -6.89
CA TYR A 99 -10.04 4.32 -6.42
C TYR A 99 -10.40 3.79 -5.02
N ARG A 100 -10.80 4.68 -4.12
CA ARG A 100 -11.11 4.38 -2.72
C ARG A 100 -12.42 5.03 -2.32
N ASP A 101 -13.20 4.30 -1.56
CA ASP A 101 -14.42 4.79 -0.95
C ASP A 101 -14.68 4.06 0.37
N ASP A 102 -15.39 4.71 1.29
CA ASP A 102 -15.84 4.04 2.51
C ASP A 102 -17.11 3.20 2.22
N ASP A 103 -17.77 3.45 1.08
CA ASP A 103 -18.87 2.63 0.54
C ASP A 103 -18.35 1.58 -0.46
N ILE A 104 -18.61 0.31 -0.17
CA ILE A 104 -18.16 -0.82 -0.99
C ILE A 104 -18.77 -0.83 -2.39
N GLU A 105 -20.04 -0.45 -2.56
CA GLU A 105 -20.72 -0.45 -3.85
C GLU A 105 -20.12 0.64 -4.74
N VAL A 106 -19.89 1.82 -4.17
CA VAL A 106 -19.24 2.93 -4.87
C VAL A 106 -17.80 2.57 -5.26
N ALA A 107 -17.06 1.90 -4.38
CA ALA A 107 -15.72 1.43 -4.70
C ALA A 107 -15.73 0.34 -5.79
N ASP A 108 -16.67 -0.60 -5.75
CA ASP A 108 -16.80 -1.68 -6.74
C ASP A 108 -17.21 -1.17 -8.13
N ASP A 109 -17.98 -0.08 -8.21
CA ASP A 109 -18.39 0.53 -9.47
C ASP A 109 -17.28 1.33 -10.19
N ALA A 110 -16.13 1.54 -9.54
CA ALA A 110 -14.99 2.21 -10.17
C ALA A 110 -14.42 1.39 -11.34
N LEU A 111 -14.03 2.07 -12.44
CA LEU A 111 -13.51 1.42 -13.65
C LEU A 111 -12.00 1.65 -13.76
N VAL A 112 -11.25 0.99 -12.88
CA VAL A 112 -9.80 1.16 -12.78
C VAL A 112 -8.99 0.23 -13.68
N LEU A 113 -9.65 -0.67 -14.42
CA LEU A 113 -9.00 -1.57 -15.36
C LEU A 113 -8.16 -0.81 -16.40
N PRO A 114 -6.90 -1.22 -16.62
CA PRO A 114 -6.10 -0.65 -17.69
C PRO A 114 -6.63 -1.10 -19.05
N ASN A 115 -6.56 -0.20 -20.03
CA ASN A 115 -6.92 -0.42 -21.41
C ASN A 115 -5.98 -1.47 -22.04
N PRO A 116 -6.47 -2.65 -22.43
CA PRO A 116 -5.63 -3.72 -22.96
C PRO A 116 -4.85 -3.33 -24.21
N LYS A 117 -5.34 -2.35 -24.99
CA LYS A 117 -4.64 -1.87 -26.19
C LYS A 117 -3.47 -0.95 -25.86
N ALA A 118 -3.53 -0.25 -24.74
CA ALA A 118 -2.48 0.66 -24.27
C ALA A 118 -1.38 -0.09 -23.50
N VAL A 119 -1.70 -1.25 -22.92
CA VAL A 119 -0.72 -2.14 -22.26
C VAL A 119 -0.07 -3.04 -23.32
N ARG A 120 1.12 -2.65 -23.82
CA ARG A 120 1.86 -3.47 -24.80
C ARG A 120 2.23 -4.85 -24.21
N ARG A 121 1.53 -5.89 -24.69
CA ARG A 121 1.94 -7.30 -24.97
C ARG A 121 2.80 -8.11 -23.97
N HIS A 122 3.22 -7.62 -22.82
CA HIS A 122 4.16 -8.38 -21.98
C HIS A 122 3.57 -9.14 -20.80
N ASN A 123 2.28 -9.00 -20.47
CA ASN A 123 1.48 -9.98 -19.72
C ASN A 123 0.05 -9.45 -19.55
N ALA A 124 -0.89 -9.86 -20.41
CA ALA A 124 -2.31 -9.55 -20.22
C ALA A 124 -2.84 -10.11 -18.88
N GLU A 125 -2.15 -11.09 -18.30
CA GLU A 125 -2.44 -11.61 -16.96
C GLU A 125 -2.19 -10.60 -15.84
N ASP A 126 -1.33 -9.57 -16.02
CA ASP A 126 -0.99 -8.63 -14.96
C ASP A 126 -1.94 -7.41 -14.87
N ALA A 127 -2.76 -7.19 -15.91
CA ALA A 127 -3.89 -6.28 -15.90
C ALA A 127 -5.02 -6.87 -15.02
N LYS A 128 -4.83 -6.83 -13.71
CA LYS A 128 -5.80 -7.34 -12.73
C LYS A 128 -6.52 -6.19 -12.08
N GLU A 129 -7.84 -6.28 -12.09
CA GLU A 129 -8.69 -5.54 -11.18
C GLU A 129 -8.80 -6.29 -9.85
N LYS A 130 -8.64 -5.56 -8.75
CA LYS A 130 -8.80 -6.11 -7.41
C LYS A 130 -9.57 -5.13 -6.55
N LEU A 131 -10.71 -5.60 -6.02
CA LEU A 131 -11.42 -4.98 -4.91
C LEU A 131 -10.87 -5.57 -3.60
N GLU A 132 -10.38 -4.67 -2.75
CA GLU A 132 -9.74 -4.95 -1.47
C GLU A 132 -10.42 -4.14 -0.38
N GLU A 133 -10.43 -4.69 0.83
CA GLU A 133 -10.75 -3.95 2.04
C GLU A 133 -9.45 -3.62 2.78
N ASP A 134 -9.22 -2.35 3.07
CA ASP A 134 -8.14 -1.88 3.94
C ASP A 134 -8.75 -1.53 5.31
N VAL A 135 -8.26 -2.14 6.38
CA VAL A 135 -8.62 -1.82 7.77
C VAL A 135 -7.44 -1.11 8.41
N VAL A 136 -7.60 0.17 8.74
CA VAL A 136 -6.54 1.03 9.25
C VAL A 136 -6.80 1.37 10.70
N LEU A 137 -5.78 1.16 11.54
CA LEU A 137 -5.81 1.57 12.93
C LEU A 137 -5.68 3.10 13.06
N LYS A 138 -6.57 3.69 13.86
CA LYS A 138 -6.57 5.07 14.32
C LYS A 138 -6.58 5.09 15.84
N HIS A 139 -5.66 5.81 16.46
CA HIS A 139 -5.60 5.88 17.92
C HIS A 139 -6.38 7.10 18.44
N GLY A 140 -6.95 6.96 19.63
CA GLY A 140 -7.69 8.04 20.28
C GLY A 140 -9.12 8.27 19.75
N GLU A 141 -9.61 7.45 18.81
CA GLU A 141 -11.01 7.42 18.40
C GLU A 141 -11.78 6.31 19.15
N ALA A 142 -13.09 6.49 19.34
CA ALA A 142 -13.95 5.51 20.02
C ALA A 142 -14.10 4.20 19.22
N ASP A 143 -14.06 4.30 17.89
CA ASP A 143 -13.86 3.17 16.99
C ASP A 143 -12.45 3.30 16.38
N PRO A 144 -11.46 2.52 16.85
CA PRO A 144 -10.09 2.68 16.40
C PRO A 144 -9.86 2.11 15.00
N LEU A 145 -10.87 1.50 14.35
CA LEU A 145 -10.69 0.82 13.07
C LEU A 145 -11.49 1.52 11.97
N ARG A 146 -10.77 2.09 11.00
CA ARG A 146 -11.38 2.63 9.79
C ARG A 146 -11.30 1.61 8.65
N ARG A 147 -12.45 1.32 8.06
CA ARG A 147 -12.56 0.48 6.85
C ARG A 147 -12.57 1.38 5.62
N ILE A 148 -11.79 1.01 4.61
CA ILE A 148 -11.74 1.68 3.30
C ILE A 148 -11.76 0.59 2.24
N PHE A 149 -12.67 0.68 1.27
CA PHE A 149 -12.67 -0.22 0.13
C PHE A 149 -11.86 0.40 -0.99
N SER A 150 -10.95 -0.37 -1.57
CA SER A 150 -10.13 0.08 -2.69
C SER A 150 -10.26 -0.82 -3.88
N LYS A 151 -10.56 -0.23 -5.02
CA LYS A 151 -10.51 -0.89 -6.31
C LYS A 151 -9.27 -0.42 -7.05
N SER A 152 -8.47 -1.36 -7.51
CA SER A 152 -7.19 -1.04 -8.14
C SER A 152 -7.02 -1.72 -9.49
N GLY A 153 -6.39 -1.00 -10.41
CA GLY A 153 -5.86 -1.53 -11.65
C GLY A 153 -4.38 -1.22 -11.75
N GLN A 154 -3.63 -2.12 -12.37
CA GLN A 154 -2.18 -1.99 -12.51
C GLN A 154 -1.73 -2.49 -13.89
N ALA A 155 -0.65 -1.91 -14.39
CA ALA A 155 0.02 -2.32 -15.61
C ALA A 155 1.53 -2.10 -15.49
N GLU A 156 2.31 -2.81 -16.29
CA GLU A 156 3.76 -2.70 -16.33
C GLU A 156 4.22 -2.02 -17.62
N PHE A 157 5.25 -1.17 -17.50
CA PHE A 157 5.78 -0.36 -18.58
C PHE A 157 7.30 -0.48 -18.63
N PRO A 158 7.91 -0.49 -19.82
CA PRO A 158 9.37 -0.38 -19.93
C PRO A 158 9.87 0.93 -19.31
N ASP A 159 11.08 0.87 -18.76
CA ASP A 159 11.79 2.05 -18.29
C ASP A 159 11.91 3.11 -19.42
N GLY A 160 11.78 4.38 -19.05
CA GLY A 160 11.73 5.51 -19.99
C GLY A 160 10.38 5.79 -20.65
N SER A 161 9.36 4.93 -20.48
CA SER A 161 7.98 5.31 -20.81
C SER A 161 7.57 6.51 -19.94
N THR A 162 6.90 7.53 -20.45
CA THR A 162 6.48 8.71 -19.68
C THR A 162 4.98 8.96 -19.82
N PHE A 163 4.37 9.49 -18.75
CA PHE A 163 3.01 10.04 -18.79
C PHE A 163 3.13 11.55 -18.56
N GLU A 164 3.12 12.31 -19.65
CA GLU A 164 3.29 13.77 -19.56
C GLU A 164 2.07 14.48 -18.98
N THR A 165 0.86 13.98 -19.28
CA THR A 165 -0.41 14.60 -18.88
C THR A 165 -1.36 13.58 -18.25
N VAL A 166 -2.38 14.08 -17.55
CA VAL A 166 -3.47 13.24 -17.03
C VAL A 166 -4.16 12.47 -18.16
N GLY A 167 -4.32 13.10 -19.33
CA GLY A 167 -4.90 12.50 -20.53
C GLY A 167 -4.13 11.27 -21.01
N HIS A 168 -2.79 11.36 -21.09
CA HIS A 168 -1.94 10.21 -21.44
C HIS A 168 -2.15 9.04 -20.46
N LEU A 169 -2.25 9.34 -19.16
CA LEU A 169 -2.51 8.32 -18.14
C LEU A 169 -3.93 7.75 -18.25
N ALA A 170 -4.91 8.58 -18.63
CA ALA A 170 -6.32 8.19 -18.81
C ALA A 170 -6.56 7.30 -20.04
N GLU A 171 -5.69 7.37 -21.07
CA GLU A 171 -5.68 6.42 -22.18
C GLU A 171 -5.42 4.98 -21.73
N VAL A 172 -4.60 4.84 -20.68
CA VAL A 172 -4.33 3.56 -20.01
C VAL A 172 -5.42 3.30 -18.97
N PHE A 173 -5.65 4.17 -17.99
CA PHE A 173 -6.55 3.91 -16.88
C PHE A 173 -7.86 4.68 -17.02
N HIS A 174 -8.90 4.00 -17.49
CA HIS A 174 -10.17 4.62 -17.88
C HIS A 174 -10.88 5.37 -16.74
N GLU A 175 -10.67 5.01 -15.48
CA GLU A 175 -11.22 5.72 -14.32
C GLU A 175 -10.84 7.22 -14.35
N LEU A 176 -9.66 7.56 -14.87
CA LEU A 176 -9.19 8.94 -14.94
C LEU A 176 -9.90 9.78 -16.01
N LYS A 177 -10.59 9.15 -16.97
CA LYS A 177 -11.45 9.85 -17.94
C LYS A 177 -12.66 10.50 -17.27
N LYS A 178 -13.03 10.07 -16.06
CA LYS A 178 -14.12 10.67 -15.26
C LYS A 178 -13.73 12.01 -14.62
N LEU A 179 -12.44 12.35 -14.59
CA LEU A 179 -11.99 13.67 -14.16
C LEU A 179 -12.48 14.74 -15.15
N LYS A 180 -12.62 15.98 -14.67
CA LYS A 180 -13.09 17.10 -15.51
C LYS A 180 -12.22 17.21 -16.77
N PRO A 181 -12.79 17.54 -17.95
CA PRO A 181 -12.02 17.68 -19.18
C PRO A 181 -10.84 18.65 -19.05
N SER A 182 -10.99 19.74 -18.29
CA SER A 182 -9.92 20.71 -18.02
C SER A 182 -8.72 20.16 -17.24
N ILE A 183 -8.84 18.98 -16.62
CA ILE A 183 -7.74 18.31 -15.92
C ILE A 183 -6.91 17.47 -16.92
N GLN A 184 -7.49 17.00 -18.02
CA GLN A 184 -6.86 16.04 -18.93
C GLN A 184 -5.56 16.60 -19.54
N ASP A 185 -5.51 17.89 -19.85
CA ASP A 185 -4.34 18.54 -20.44
C ASP A 185 -3.29 18.97 -19.40
N LYS A 186 -3.57 18.82 -18.10
CA LYS A 186 -2.64 19.20 -17.04
C LYS A 186 -1.44 18.24 -17.01
N LYS A 187 -0.26 18.81 -16.81
CA LYS A 187 1.00 18.07 -16.69
C LYS A 187 1.03 17.26 -15.40
N LEU A 188 1.58 16.06 -15.49
CA LEU A 188 1.89 15.21 -14.35
C LEU A 188 3.29 15.50 -13.83
N ALA A 189 3.45 15.46 -12.51
CA ALA A 189 4.71 15.57 -11.81
C ALA A 189 4.76 14.53 -10.68
N ILE A 190 5.95 14.29 -10.14
CA ILE A 190 6.09 13.53 -8.90
C ILE A 190 5.50 14.37 -7.78
N VAL A 191 4.57 13.78 -7.02
CA VAL A 191 3.93 14.45 -5.89
C VAL A 191 4.98 14.90 -4.89
N ASN A 192 5.05 16.21 -4.66
CA ASN A 192 5.99 16.87 -3.74
C ASN A 192 7.47 16.54 -3.97
N ASP A 193 7.87 16.15 -5.19
CA ASP A 193 9.22 15.63 -5.49
C ASP A 193 9.65 14.49 -4.54
N PHE A 194 8.67 13.77 -3.98
CA PHE A 194 8.90 12.75 -2.98
C PHE A 194 9.02 11.37 -3.64
N VAL A 195 10.23 10.79 -3.53
CA VAL A 195 10.50 9.40 -3.90
C VAL A 195 10.77 8.60 -2.65
N ALA A 196 9.96 7.58 -2.37
CA ALA A 196 10.22 6.63 -1.31
C ALA A 196 11.16 5.52 -1.79
N HIS A 197 12.23 5.30 -1.06
CA HIS A 197 13.03 4.09 -1.12
C HIS A 197 12.39 3.06 -0.18
N GLU A 198 11.56 2.19 -0.74
CA GLU A 198 10.83 1.16 -0.02
C GLU A 198 11.71 -0.06 0.25
N VAL A 199 11.79 -0.48 1.50
CA VAL A 199 12.32 -1.78 1.92
C VAL A 199 11.17 -2.58 2.52
N LYS A 200 10.94 -3.79 2.02
CA LYS A 200 9.85 -4.66 2.48
C LYS A 200 10.41 -5.96 3.04
N TYR A 201 9.96 -6.28 4.26
CA TYR A 201 10.18 -7.55 4.92
C TYR A 201 8.91 -8.40 4.83
N GLU A 202 9.04 -9.66 4.44
CA GLU A 202 7.96 -10.65 4.29
C GLU A 202 8.48 -12.04 4.71
N GLY A 203 7.62 -13.06 4.69
CA GLY A 203 8.02 -14.46 4.96
C GLY A 203 7.35 -15.08 6.19
N ALA A 204 6.79 -14.23 7.05
CA ALA A 204 5.98 -14.64 8.18
C ALA A 204 4.48 -14.70 7.82
N GLU A 205 3.75 -15.57 8.50
CA GLU A 205 2.32 -15.76 8.36
C GLU A 205 1.63 -15.82 9.73
N ILE A 206 0.42 -15.26 9.83
CA ILE A 206 -0.47 -15.44 10.98
C ILE A 206 -1.55 -16.45 10.59
N LYS A 207 -1.66 -17.57 11.31
CA LYS A 207 -2.76 -18.53 11.18
C LYS A 207 -3.96 -17.98 11.95
N LEU A 208 -4.92 -17.41 11.22
CA LEU A 208 -6.11 -16.81 11.84
C LEU A 208 -7.10 -17.88 12.28
N ASP A 209 -7.26 -18.96 11.50
CA ASP A 209 -8.05 -20.14 11.88
C ASP A 209 -7.75 -21.25 10.88
N GLY A 210 -7.23 -22.40 11.33
CA GLY A 210 -7.08 -23.66 10.58
C GLY A 210 -6.56 -23.56 9.12
N LYS A 211 -7.45 -23.16 8.19
CA LYS A 211 -7.19 -23.00 6.75
C LYS A 211 -6.86 -21.56 6.32
N CYS A 212 -7.23 -20.58 7.14
CA CYS A 212 -7.00 -19.16 6.90
C CYS A 212 -5.63 -18.73 7.41
N LYS A 213 -4.86 -18.13 6.52
CA LYS A 213 -3.54 -17.58 6.79
C LYS A 213 -3.52 -16.15 6.29
N ALA A 214 -2.93 -15.26 7.08
CA ALA A 214 -2.61 -13.91 6.67
C ALA A 214 -1.10 -13.79 6.41
N ASP A 215 -0.76 -13.30 5.22
CA ASP A 215 0.61 -12.99 4.84
C ASP A 215 1.02 -11.71 5.56
N VAL A 216 2.16 -11.71 6.25
CA VAL A 216 2.64 -10.55 7.02
C VAL A 216 3.64 -9.74 6.20
N ALA A 217 3.56 -8.42 6.32
CA ALA A 217 4.53 -7.50 5.77
C ALA A 217 4.92 -6.41 6.78
N LEU A 218 6.21 -6.09 6.79
CA LEU A 218 6.74 -4.90 7.45
C LEU A 218 7.44 -4.04 6.39
N THR A 219 6.96 -2.81 6.22
CA THR A 219 7.38 -1.92 5.14
C THR A 219 8.00 -0.65 5.70
N PHE A 220 9.17 -0.28 5.20
CA PHE A 220 9.85 0.97 5.53
C PHE A 220 9.97 1.85 4.30
N TRP A 221 9.64 3.13 4.40
CA TRP A 221 9.99 4.13 3.39
C TRP A 221 11.06 5.06 3.92
N HIS A 222 12.17 5.13 3.20
CA HIS A 222 13.18 6.16 3.37
C HIS A 222 12.95 7.26 2.34
N ARG A 223 13.07 8.52 2.72
CA ARG A 223 13.02 9.65 1.79
C ARG A 223 14.23 9.60 0.86
N GLY A 224 13.99 9.36 -0.42
CA GLY A 224 14.91 9.62 -1.52
C GLY A 224 14.54 10.94 -2.20
N ARG A 225 15.49 11.53 -2.93
CA ARG A 225 15.25 12.75 -3.70
C ARG A 225 14.97 12.45 -5.17
N LYS A 226 15.51 11.35 -5.71
CA LYS A 226 15.33 10.95 -7.12
C LYS A 226 15.33 9.44 -7.29
N VAL A 227 14.66 8.97 -8.34
CA VAL A 227 14.62 7.57 -8.79
C VAL A 227 15.96 7.05 -9.35
N THR A 228 17.07 7.71 -9.08
CA THR A 228 18.42 7.28 -9.48
C THR A 228 19.38 7.25 -8.30
N GLU A 229 18.91 7.65 -7.11
CA GLU A 229 19.74 7.66 -5.92
C GLU A 229 19.93 6.24 -5.38
N PRO A 230 21.16 5.87 -4.96
CA PRO A 230 21.42 4.60 -4.31
C PRO A 230 20.50 4.39 -3.09
N PHE A 231 20.08 3.13 -2.91
CA PHE A 231 19.38 2.71 -1.70
C PHE A 231 20.30 2.89 -0.49
N ALA A 232 19.86 3.70 0.48
CA ALA A 232 20.34 3.86 1.86
C ALA A 232 20.79 5.30 2.22
N LYS A 233 20.41 5.70 3.45
CA LYS A 233 20.70 6.94 4.20
C LYS A 233 19.66 8.07 4.12
N GLY A 234 18.54 7.88 3.43
CA GLY A 234 17.39 8.75 3.57
C GLY A 234 16.78 8.67 4.97
N GLU A 235 16.20 9.78 5.43
CA GLU A 235 15.37 9.82 6.64
C GLU A 235 14.26 8.76 6.55
N LEU A 236 14.05 7.99 7.62
CA LEU A 236 12.91 7.09 7.70
C LEU A 236 11.64 7.93 7.87
N VAL A 237 10.70 7.81 6.94
CA VAL A 237 9.44 8.59 6.94
C VAL A 237 8.20 7.73 7.11
N VAL A 238 8.30 6.42 6.87
CA VAL A 238 7.23 5.46 7.14
C VAL A 238 7.83 4.18 7.70
N ALA A 239 7.19 3.65 8.73
CA ALA A 239 7.23 2.25 9.11
C ALA A 239 5.77 1.77 9.19
N GLU A 240 5.42 0.70 8.48
CA GLU A 240 4.05 0.15 8.43
C GLU A 240 4.09 -1.36 8.61
N PHE A 241 3.31 -1.85 9.57
CA PHE A 241 2.98 -3.25 9.70
C PHE A 241 1.66 -3.54 9.00
N SER A 242 1.61 -4.62 8.22
CA SER A 242 0.36 -5.12 7.66
C SER A 242 0.27 -6.63 7.65
N PHE A 243 -0.96 -7.13 7.66
CA PHE A 243 -1.25 -8.54 7.39
C PHE A 243 -2.48 -8.65 6.48
N ASP A 244 -2.37 -9.46 5.42
CA ASP A 244 -3.42 -9.62 4.42
C ASP A 244 -3.87 -11.07 4.29
N TYR A 245 -5.19 -11.31 4.21
CA TYR A 245 -5.73 -12.63 3.95
C TYR A 245 -6.69 -12.65 2.77
N LYS A 246 -6.73 -13.80 2.08
CA LYS A 246 -7.59 -14.01 0.92
C LYS A 246 -8.92 -14.61 1.35
N LEU A 247 -10.01 -13.85 1.14
CA LEU A 247 -11.37 -14.25 1.56
C LEU A 247 -11.85 -15.58 0.96
N LYS A 248 -11.32 -16.00 -0.20
CA LYS A 248 -11.67 -17.31 -0.80
C LYS A 248 -11.38 -18.52 0.09
N LYS A 249 -10.49 -18.38 1.09
CA LYS A 249 -10.01 -19.49 1.92
C LYS A 249 -10.43 -19.36 3.39
N CYS A 250 -11.18 -18.32 3.74
CA CYS A 250 -11.43 -17.89 5.11
C CYS A 250 -12.92 -17.65 5.36
N SER A 251 -13.38 -17.86 6.60
CA SER A 251 -14.67 -17.35 7.04
C SER A 251 -14.57 -15.83 7.22
N ALA A 252 -15.22 -15.05 6.36
CA ALA A 252 -15.04 -13.60 6.31
C ALA A 252 -15.29 -12.91 7.66
N ALA A 253 -16.37 -13.27 8.35
CA ALA A 253 -16.74 -12.67 9.64
C ALA A 253 -15.75 -13.02 10.75
N HIS A 254 -15.50 -14.32 10.96
CA HIS A 254 -14.60 -14.78 12.03
C HIS A 254 -13.16 -14.29 11.84
N THR A 255 -12.67 -14.32 10.60
CA THR A 255 -11.32 -13.83 10.29
C THR A 255 -11.20 -12.32 10.47
N ALA A 256 -12.26 -11.56 10.15
CA ALA A 256 -12.30 -10.13 10.42
C ALA A 256 -12.30 -9.84 11.93
N GLU A 257 -13.07 -10.57 12.73
CA GLU A 257 -13.07 -10.42 14.20
C GLU A 257 -11.68 -10.63 14.80
N ILE A 258 -10.98 -11.70 14.40
CA ILE A 258 -9.61 -11.96 14.87
C ILE A 258 -8.65 -10.85 14.41
N GLY A 259 -8.76 -10.41 13.15
CA GLY A 259 -7.95 -9.29 12.63
C GLY A 259 -8.19 -8.00 13.41
N HIS A 260 -9.45 -7.69 13.74
CA HIS A 260 -9.83 -6.55 14.56
C HIS A 260 -9.24 -6.65 15.96
N GLU A 261 -9.37 -7.80 16.62
CA GLU A 261 -8.85 -8.01 17.98
C GLU A 261 -7.32 -7.88 18.01
N LEU A 262 -6.62 -8.52 17.06
CA LEU A 262 -5.17 -8.43 16.92
C LEU A 262 -4.72 -6.98 16.72
N LEU A 263 -5.30 -6.28 15.75
CA LEU A 263 -4.90 -4.91 15.43
C LEU A 263 -5.22 -3.95 16.59
N THR A 264 -6.31 -4.18 17.33
CA THR A 264 -6.67 -3.41 18.53
C THR A 264 -5.67 -3.62 19.66
N LYS A 265 -5.29 -4.89 19.95
CA LYS A 265 -4.27 -5.19 20.97
C LYS A 265 -2.93 -4.58 20.62
N LEU A 266 -2.48 -4.72 19.38
CA LEU A 266 -1.27 -4.07 18.89
C LEU A 266 -1.38 -2.54 18.96
N GLY A 267 -2.56 -1.98 18.68
CA GLY A 267 -2.82 -0.54 18.71
C GLY A 267 -2.80 0.12 20.09
N SER A 268 -2.86 -0.69 21.16
CA SER A 268 -2.68 -0.24 22.54
C SER A 268 -1.19 -0.17 22.95
N ASP A 269 -0.30 -0.62 22.09
CA ASP A 269 1.12 -0.75 22.37
C ASP A 269 1.94 0.50 21.96
N ASP A 270 3.11 0.65 22.57
CA ASP A 270 4.05 1.73 22.31
C ASP A 270 4.76 1.62 20.94
N TRP A 271 4.61 0.50 20.22
CA TRP A 271 5.10 0.36 18.83
C TRP A 271 4.28 1.15 17.81
N MET A 272 2.99 1.35 18.04
CA MET A 272 2.06 1.88 17.03
C MET A 272 2.01 3.41 17.03
N LEU A 273 1.97 3.98 15.83
CA LEU A 273 1.75 5.41 15.60
C LEU A 273 0.25 5.67 15.43
N GLY A 274 -0.29 6.47 16.34
CA GLY A 274 -1.73 6.64 16.47
C GLY A 274 -2.44 7.55 15.46
N GLY A 275 -1.72 8.09 14.46
CA GLY A 275 -2.22 9.18 13.62
C GLY A 275 -3.21 8.80 12.53
N GLY A 276 -3.45 7.51 12.27
CA GLY A 276 -4.39 7.05 11.24
C GLY A 276 -4.03 7.40 9.80
N ASP A 277 -2.87 8.05 9.58
CA ASP A 277 -2.38 8.38 8.26
C ASP A 277 -2.01 7.12 7.48
N THR A 278 -2.19 7.17 6.16
CA THR A 278 -1.74 6.13 5.24
C THR A 278 -0.46 6.56 4.53
N LYS A 279 0.29 5.60 4.00
CA LYS A 279 1.40 5.84 3.06
C LYS A 279 1.07 6.83 1.93
N THR A 280 -0.17 6.76 1.42
CA THR A 280 -0.62 7.70 0.38
C THR A 280 -0.71 9.12 0.93
N GLN A 281 -1.38 9.32 2.07
CA GLN A 281 -1.48 10.64 2.69
C GLN A 281 -0.11 11.21 3.06
N ILE A 282 0.82 10.38 3.54
CA ILE A 282 2.19 10.82 3.85
C ILE A 282 2.88 11.34 2.59
N ALA A 283 2.78 10.67 1.44
CA ALA A 283 3.38 11.16 0.19
C ALA A 283 2.82 12.54 -0.22
N TYR A 284 1.51 12.75 -0.11
CA TYR A 284 0.86 14.02 -0.46
C TYR A 284 1.07 15.14 0.58
N LYS A 285 1.39 14.80 1.83
CA LYS A 285 1.76 15.77 2.89
C LYS A 285 3.25 16.10 2.91
N SER A 286 4.09 15.24 2.33
CA SER A 286 5.55 15.34 2.35
C SER A 286 6.06 16.39 1.37
N ALA A 287 5.68 17.67 1.53
CA ALA A 287 6.25 18.76 0.75
C ALA A 287 7.79 18.80 0.88
N GLY A 288 8.47 19.25 -0.18
CA GLY A 288 9.90 19.54 -0.13
C GLY A 288 10.17 20.64 0.90
N SER A 289 10.83 20.26 2.00
CA SER A 289 11.48 21.18 2.93
C SER A 289 12.69 21.84 2.27
#